data_AF-A0A392PLG0-F1
#
_entry.id   AF-A0A392PLG0-F1
#
_cell.length_a   1.000
_cell.length_b   1.000
_cell.length_c   1.000
_cell.angle_alpha   90.00
_cell.angle_beta   90.00
_cell.angle_gamma   90.00
#
_symmetry.space_group_name_H-M   'P 1'
#
loop_
_entity.id
_entity.type
_entity.pdbx_description
1 polymer ?
#
loop_
_entity_poly.entity_id
_entity_poly.type
_entity_poly.pdbx_seq_one_letter_code
_entity_poly.pdbx_strand_id
1 'polypeptide(L)'
;VLAREYCDLIKRKNKHIILSHHMLPGLKQGQEKMSKSNHSSSLFMEDDKVDVIEKIANAYCPPKIVEGNLCLEYIRYLIFPSFKVVDYESGQLHPDNLKSTLSKSLNEILEIGNLCTQH
;
A
#
# COMPACT_ATOMS: atom_id res chain seq x y z
N VAL A 1 16.14 11.24 -13.44
CA VAL A 1 16.51 12.45 -14.21
C VAL A 1 17.95 12.34 -14.73
N LEU A 2 18.93 12.09 -13.84
CA LEU A 2 20.34 11.83 -14.21
C LEU A 2 20.56 10.86 -15.38
N ALA A 3 19.84 9.74 -15.42
CA ALA A 3 19.98 8.77 -16.52
C ALA A 3 19.58 9.34 -17.90
N ARG A 4 18.67 10.34 -17.95
CA ARG A 4 18.29 11.03 -19.19
C ARG A 4 19.36 12.06 -19.59
N GLU A 5 19.87 12.83 -18.63
CA GLU A 5 20.97 13.76 -18.86
C GLU A 5 22.22 13.02 -19.39
N TYR A 6 22.49 11.84 -18.85
CA TYR A 6 23.55 10.98 -19.37
C TYR A 6 23.29 10.51 -20.81
N CYS A 7 22.05 10.16 -21.15
CA CYS A 7 21.67 9.80 -22.54
C CYS A 7 21.91 10.96 -23.52
N ASP A 8 21.76 12.20 -23.06
CA ASP A 8 22.04 13.41 -23.84
C ASP A 8 23.54 13.60 -24.09
N LEU A 9 24.38 13.33 -23.08
CA LEU A 9 25.85 13.36 -23.21
C LEU A 9 26.38 12.32 -24.21
N ILE A 10 25.82 11.11 -24.20
CA ILE A 10 26.23 10.03 -25.12
C ILE A 10 25.48 10.05 -26.47
N LYS A 11 24.66 11.09 -26.73
CA LYS A 11 23.84 11.26 -27.96
C LYS A 11 22.97 10.04 -28.30
N ARG A 12 22.42 9.35 -27.30
CA ARG A 12 21.56 8.19 -27.53
C ARG A 12 20.18 8.67 -27.96
N LYS A 13 19.73 8.25 -29.16
CA LYS A 13 18.41 8.64 -29.72
C LYS A 13 17.23 8.13 -28.87
N ASN A 14 17.36 6.95 -28.28
CA ASN A 14 16.32 6.36 -27.43
C ASN A 14 16.55 6.76 -25.97
N LYS A 15 15.81 7.78 -25.52
CA LYS A 15 15.77 8.16 -24.11
C LYS A 15 14.93 7.17 -23.34
N HIS A 16 15.36 6.86 -22.12
CA HIS A 16 14.58 6.06 -21.20
C HIS A 16 13.25 6.76 -20.90
N ILE A 17 12.16 6.00 -20.78
CA ILE A 17 10.87 6.49 -20.30
C ILE A 17 10.86 6.32 -18.79
N ILE A 18 10.57 7.41 -18.07
CA ILE A 18 10.41 7.37 -16.61
C ILE A 18 8.91 7.32 -16.34
N LEU A 19 8.43 6.20 -15.82
CA LEU A 19 7.08 6.03 -15.30
C LEU A 19 7.18 5.97 -13.77
N SER A 20 6.92 7.11 -13.13
CA SER A 20 6.88 7.19 -11.67
C SER A 20 5.51 6.72 -11.17
N HIS A 21 5.52 5.81 -10.19
CA HIS A 21 4.32 5.32 -9.51
C HIS A 21 4.13 6.03 -8.16
N HIS A 22 2.93 5.97 -7.60
CA HIS A 22 2.64 6.49 -6.26
C HIS A 22 3.42 5.72 -5.20
N MET A 23 3.93 6.43 -4.20
CA MET A 23 4.62 5.83 -3.06
C MET A 23 3.61 5.47 -2.00
N LEU A 24 3.56 4.19 -1.63
CA LEU A 24 2.69 3.75 -0.54
C LEU A 24 3.24 4.24 0.82
N PRO A 25 2.39 4.80 1.69
CA PRO A 25 2.79 5.26 3.00
C PRO A 25 3.03 4.07 3.96
N GLY A 26 3.73 4.31 5.07
CA GLY A 26 3.91 3.33 6.15
C GLY A 26 2.68 3.21 7.05
N LEU A 27 2.55 2.14 7.82
CA LEU A 27 1.38 1.88 8.67
C LEU A 27 1.24 2.81 9.89
N LYS A 28 2.30 3.51 10.29
CA LYS A 28 2.29 4.45 11.43
C LYS A 28 2.13 5.90 10.97
N GLN A 29 1.53 6.72 11.82
CA GLN A 29 1.33 8.15 11.58
C GLN A 29 2.68 8.86 11.34
N GLY A 30 2.76 9.67 10.28
CA GLY A 30 3.95 10.44 9.94
C GLY A 30 5.02 9.69 9.13
N GLN A 31 4.76 8.44 8.72
CA GLN A 31 5.65 7.73 7.80
C GLN A 31 5.16 7.87 6.35
N GLU A 32 5.67 8.88 5.65
CA GLU A 32 5.39 9.08 4.21
C GLU A 32 5.91 7.95 3.31
N LYS A 33 6.85 7.14 3.82
CA LYS A 33 7.42 5.99 3.10
C LYS A 33 7.54 4.79 4.02
N MET A 34 7.16 3.63 3.50
CA MET A 34 7.51 2.35 4.12
C MET A 34 9.03 2.27 4.30
N SER A 35 9.44 1.93 5.52
CA SER A 35 10.85 1.81 5.89
C SER A 35 11.15 0.39 6.30
N LYS A 36 12.13 -0.26 5.66
CA LYS A 36 12.58 -1.61 6.02
C LYS A 36 13.08 -1.72 7.46
N SER A 37 13.49 -0.61 8.06
CA SER A 37 14.04 -0.53 9.42
C SER A 37 13.05 -0.94 10.51
N ASN A 38 11.75 -0.78 10.27
CA ASN A 38 10.71 -0.99 11.28
C ASN A 38 9.76 -2.10 10.82
N HIS A 39 9.92 -3.29 11.39
CA HIS A 39 9.11 -4.47 11.03
C HIS A 39 7.61 -4.27 11.32
N SER A 40 7.28 -3.48 12.34
CA SER A 40 5.89 -3.18 12.74
C SER A 40 5.21 -2.10 11.90
N SER A 41 5.95 -1.38 11.04
CA SER A 41 5.36 -0.35 10.18
C SER A 41 5.24 -0.74 8.71
N SER A 42 5.72 -1.94 8.37
CA SER A 42 5.87 -2.41 7.01
C SER A 42 5.29 -3.83 6.90
N LEU A 43 4.54 -4.08 5.84
CA LEU A 43 4.05 -5.41 5.47
C LEU A 43 5.09 -6.09 4.59
N PHE A 44 5.42 -7.33 4.93
CA PHE A 44 6.32 -8.18 4.16
C PHE A 44 5.53 -9.29 3.47
N MET A 45 6.10 -9.82 2.38
CA MET A 45 5.46 -10.91 1.64
C MET A 45 5.48 -12.24 2.40
N GLU A 46 6.40 -12.36 3.37
CA GLU A 46 6.58 -13.55 4.20
C GLU A 46 5.83 -13.45 5.53
N ASP A 47 5.06 -12.37 5.76
CA ASP A 47 4.29 -12.21 6.99
C ASP A 47 3.18 -13.27 7.09
N ASP A 48 3.03 -13.82 8.30
CA ASP A 48 1.91 -14.69 8.62
C ASP A 48 0.60 -13.90 8.71
N LYS A 49 -0.53 -14.60 8.49
CA LYS A 49 -1.87 -13.99 8.55
C LYS A 49 -2.13 -13.22 9.85
N VAL A 50 -1.59 -13.74 10.96
CA VAL A 50 -1.76 -13.15 12.30
C VAL A 50 -0.98 -11.83 12.39
N ASP A 51 0.24 -11.80 11.88
CA ASP A 51 1.10 -10.62 11.89
C ASP A 51 0.50 -9.50 11.02
N VAL A 52 -0.05 -9.85 9.84
CA VAL A 52 -0.74 -8.89 8.97
C VAL A 52 -1.93 -8.25 9.70
N ILE A 53 -2.74 -9.06 10.40
CA ILE A 53 -3.89 -8.55 11.15
C ILE A 53 -3.43 -7.61 12.26
N GLU A 54 -2.40 -7.96 13.02
CA GLU A 54 -1.88 -7.12 14.10
C GLU A 54 -1.29 -5.79 13.57
N LYS A 55 -0.54 -5.85 12.47
CA LYS A 55 0.04 -4.67 11.81
C LYS A 55 -1.04 -3.71 11.30
N ILE A 56 -2.10 -4.23 10.68
CA ILE A 56 -3.24 -3.42 10.21
C ILE A 56 -4.08 -2.91 11.39
N ALA A 57 -4.24 -3.70 12.46
CA ALA A 57 -4.94 -3.27 13.67
C ALA A 57 -4.24 -2.05 14.31
N ASN A 58 -2.91 -2.05 14.34
CA ASN A 58 -2.09 -0.96 14.85
C ASN A 58 -1.95 0.23 13.88
N ALA A 59 -2.50 0.12 12.66
CA ALA A 59 -2.39 1.19 11.67
C ALA A 59 -3.25 2.41 12.03
N TYR A 60 -2.77 3.59 11.63
CA TYR A 60 -3.48 4.86 11.83
C TYR A 60 -4.70 4.96 10.89
N CYS A 61 -5.90 4.96 11.46
CA CYS A 61 -7.18 5.03 10.73
C CYS A 61 -8.18 5.91 11.50
N PRO A 62 -8.09 7.25 11.36
CA PRO A 62 -9.05 8.16 11.96
C PRO A 62 -10.40 8.10 11.22
N PRO A 63 -11.54 8.03 11.94
CA PRO A 63 -12.86 7.97 11.31
C PRO A 63 -13.19 9.30 10.58
N LYS A 64 -13.90 9.20 9.45
CA LYS A 64 -14.40 10.34 8.64
C LYS A 64 -13.32 11.25 8.03
N ILE A 65 -12.05 10.85 8.08
CA ILE A 65 -10.95 11.55 7.43
C ILE A 65 -10.44 10.67 6.29
N VAL A 66 -10.50 11.20 5.07
CA VAL A 66 -10.01 10.53 3.85
C VAL A 66 -8.58 10.89 3.52
N GLU A 67 -8.18 12.13 3.82
CA GLU A 67 -6.85 12.66 3.51
C GLU A 67 -5.85 12.21 4.58
N GLY A 68 -4.79 11.50 4.16
CA GLY A 68 -3.81 10.91 5.07
C GLY A 68 -4.27 9.63 5.78
N ASN A 69 -5.39 9.04 5.36
CA ASN A 69 -5.84 7.76 5.88
C ASN A 69 -5.14 6.59 5.16
N LEU A 70 -4.27 5.92 5.90
CA LEU A 70 -3.42 4.85 5.40
C LEU A 70 -4.25 3.67 4.89
N CYS A 71 -5.29 3.27 5.62
CA CYS A 71 -6.13 2.13 5.22
C CYS A 71 -6.81 2.38 3.88
N LEU A 72 -7.27 3.61 3.62
CA LEU A 72 -7.91 3.96 2.35
C LEU A 72 -6.92 4.01 1.19
N GLU A 73 -5.71 4.52 1.41
CA GLU A 73 -4.67 4.49 0.38
C GLU A 73 -4.30 3.06 -0.01
N TYR A 74 -4.11 2.17 0.97
CA TYR A 74 -3.82 0.77 0.69
C TYR A 74 -4.93 0.10 -0.13
N ILE A 75 -6.20 0.32 0.23
CA ILE A 75 -7.33 -0.22 -0.53
C ILE A 75 -7.35 0.32 -1.96
N ARG A 76 -7.11 1.62 -2.14
CA ARG A 76 -7.10 2.28 -3.46
C ARG A 76 -6.03 1.71 -4.40
N TYR A 77 -4.85 1.40 -3.88
CA TYR A 77 -3.70 0.99 -4.70
C TYR A 77 -3.50 -0.54 -4.78
N LEU A 78 -3.93 -1.33 -3.78
CA LEU A 78 -3.70 -2.79 -3.74
C LEU A 78 -4.93 -3.63 -4.11
N ILE A 79 -6.13 -3.25 -3.64
CA ILE A 79 -7.32 -4.14 -3.69
C ILE A 79 -8.23 -3.86 -4.90
N PHE A 80 -7.90 -2.86 -5.74
CA PHE A 80 -8.72 -2.32 -6.84
C PHE A 80 -9.91 -1.41 -6.41
N PRO A 81 -10.41 -0.54 -7.30
CA PRO A 81 -11.41 0.51 -7.03
C PRO A 81 -12.82 0.04 -6.65
N SER A 82 -13.04 -1.28 -6.51
CA SER A 82 -14.37 -1.83 -6.20
C SER A 82 -14.87 -1.43 -4.82
N PHE A 83 -13.97 -1.01 -3.91
CA PHE A 83 -14.34 -0.44 -2.63
C PHE A 83 -14.69 1.05 -2.78
N LYS A 84 -15.96 1.40 -2.61
CA LYS A 84 -16.42 2.78 -2.72
C LYS A 84 -16.01 3.57 -1.48
N VAL A 85 -15.04 4.46 -1.66
CA VAL A 85 -14.62 5.47 -0.64
C VAL A 85 -15.82 6.29 -0.13
N VAL A 86 -16.87 6.42 -0.96
CA VAL A 86 -18.14 7.12 -0.68
C VAL A 86 -18.84 6.61 0.59
N ASP A 87 -18.73 5.31 0.91
CA ASP A 87 -19.38 4.72 2.08
C ASP A 87 -18.64 5.02 3.40
N TYR A 88 -17.35 5.39 3.30
CA TYR A 88 -16.55 5.81 4.45
C TYR A 88 -16.82 7.28 4.82
N GLU A 89 -16.96 8.16 3.82
CA GLU A 89 -17.27 9.58 4.02
C GLU A 89 -18.67 9.81 4.60
N SER A 90 -19.63 8.97 4.22
CA SER A 90 -21.01 9.01 4.74
C SER A 90 -21.13 8.53 6.20
N GLY A 91 -20.04 8.03 6.80
CA GLY A 91 -20.01 7.55 8.18
C GLY A 91 -20.77 6.25 8.41
N GLN A 92 -21.16 5.54 7.34
CA GLN A 92 -21.80 4.22 7.45
C GLN A 92 -20.80 3.11 7.78
N LEU A 93 -19.51 3.32 7.52
CA LEU A 93 -18.46 2.33 7.73
C LEU A 93 -17.59 2.65 8.96
N HIS A 94 -17.59 1.74 9.94
CA HIS A 94 -16.68 1.82 11.09
C HIS A 94 -15.23 1.50 10.68
N PRO A 95 -14.21 2.18 11.24
CA PRO A 95 -12.80 1.91 10.93
C PRO A 95 -12.38 0.44 11.16
N ASP A 96 -13.01 -0.26 12.10
CA ASP A 96 -12.71 -1.69 12.34
C ASP A 96 -13.14 -2.60 11.19
N ASN A 97 -14.28 -2.30 10.55
CA ASN A 97 -14.72 -3.04 9.38
C ASN A 97 -13.75 -2.83 8.22
N LEU A 98 -13.22 -1.59 8.07
CA LEU A 98 -12.21 -1.28 7.06
C LEU A 98 -10.92 -2.07 7.30
N LYS A 99 -10.43 -2.11 8.54
CA LYS A 99 -9.24 -2.86 8.93
C LYS A 99 -9.41 -4.37 8.73
N SER A 100 -10.57 -4.92 9.09
CA SER A 100 -10.87 -6.34 8.91
C SER A 100 -10.95 -6.75 7.43
N THR A 101 -11.57 -5.93 6.59
CA THR A 101 -11.62 -6.21 5.15
C THR A 101 -10.23 -6.08 4.52
N LEU A 102 -9.46 -5.05 4.89
CA LEU A 102 -8.10 -4.85 4.39
C LEU A 102 -7.18 -6.02 4.73
N SER A 103 -7.18 -6.48 6.00
CA SER A 103 -6.34 -7.62 6.40
C SER A 103 -6.73 -8.92 5.71
N LYS A 104 -8.03 -9.17 5.51
CA LYS A 104 -8.51 -10.34 4.76
C LYS A 104 -8.03 -10.32 3.31
N SER A 105 -8.26 -9.21 2.60
CA SER A 105 -7.84 -9.08 1.20
C SER A 105 -6.32 -9.13 1.04
N LEU A 106 -5.55 -8.55 1.97
CA LEU A 106 -4.09 -8.68 1.97
C LEU A 106 -3.65 -10.13 2.13
N ASN A 107 -4.24 -10.86 3.07
CA ASN A 107 -3.94 -12.28 3.27
C ASN A 107 -4.28 -13.11 2.03
N GLU A 108 -5.41 -12.85 1.36
CA GLU A 108 -5.76 -13.51 0.09
C GLU A 108 -4.70 -13.24 -1.00
N ILE A 109 -4.22 -11.99 -1.12
CA ILE A 109 -3.17 -11.63 -2.08
C ILE A 109 -1.86 -12.35 -1.76
N LEU A 110 -1.47 -12.42 -0.49
CA LEU A 110 -0.25 -13.10 -0.05
C LEU A 110 -0.32 -14.62 -0.29
N GLU A 111 -1.49 -15.24 -0.08
CA GLU A 111 -1.70 -16.66 -0.38
C GLU A 111 -1.61 -16.97 -1.87
N ILE A 112 -2.18 -16.11 -2.74
CA ILE A 112 -2.06 -16.25 -4.20
C ILE A 112 -0.60 -16.09 -4.62
N GLY A 113 0.13 -15.14 -4.04
CA GLY A 113 1.55 -14.92 -4.29
C GLY A 113 2.39 -16.18 -4.02
N ASN A 114 2.12 -16.87 -2.91
CA ASN A 114 2.80 -18.13 -2.58
C ASN A 114 2.48 -19.27 -3.55
N LEU A 115 1.26 -19.33 -4.10
CA LEU A 115 0.93 -20.28 -5.17
C LEU A 115 1.68 -19.99 -6.47
N CYS A 116 1.87 -18.71 -6.82
CA CYS A 116 2.56 -18.31 -8.05
C CYS A 116 4.08 -18.55 -8.02
N THR A 117 4.70 -18.65 -6.83
CA THR A 117 6.14 -18.91 -6.68
C THR A 117 6.56 -20.38 -6.79
N GLN A 118 5.60 -21.31 -6.94
CA GLN A 118 5.89 -22.75 -7.10
C GLN A 118 6.05 -23.23 -8.55
N HIS A 119 6.26 -22.33 -9.52
CA HIS A 119 6.36 -22.70 -10.93
C HIS A 119 7.59 -22.16 -11.66
#